data_AF-A0A357KMV5-F1
#
_entry.id   AF-A0A357KMV5-F1
#
_cell.length_a   1.000
_cell.length_b   1.000
_cell.length_c   1.000
_cell.angle_alpha   90.00
_cell.angle_beta   90.00
_cell.angle_gamma   90.00
#
_symmetry.space_group_name_H-M   'P 1'
#
loop_
_entity.id
_entity.type
_entity.pdbx_description
1 polymer ?
#
loop_
_entity_poly.entity_id
_entity_poly.type
_entity_poly.pdbx_seq_one_letter_code
_entity_poly.pdbx_strand_id
1 'polypeptide(L)' 'SDIVMSFDECTAYPATKETAAESMQLSMRWAERGKQAHGDNGAALFGIVQGGMYAELRQ' A
#
# COMPACT_ATOMS: atom_id res chain seq x y z
N SER A 1 -9.61 -11.27 12.88
CA SER A 1 -8.36 -11.78 12.28
C SER A 1 -7.20 -11.43 13.16
N ASP A 2 -6.24 -12.34 13.26
CA ASP A 2 -4.98 -12.11 13.99
C ASP A 2 -4.00 -11.25 13.18
N ILE A 3 -4.20 -11.19 11.86
CA ILE A 3 -3.43 -10.36 10.92
C ILE A 3 -4.42 -9.53 10.09
N VAL A 4 -4.15 -8.23 10.02
CA VAL A 4 -4.86 -7.25 9.20
C VAL A 4 -3.92 -6.79 8.09
N MET A 5 -4.44 -6.69 6.87
CA MET A 5 -3.71 -6.13 5.74
C MET A 5 -4.09 -4.65 5.58
N SER A 6 -3.09 -3.81 5.31
CA SER A 6 -3.33 -2.40 4.98
C SER A 6 -4.25 -2.28 3.77
N PHE A 7 -5.11 -1.27 3.78
CA PHE A 7 -5.89 -0.92 2.59
C PHE A 7 -4.98 -0.33 1.52
N ASP A 8 -5.17 -0.77 0.27
CA ASP A 8 -4.37 -0.36 -0.88
C ASP A 8 -5.22 -0.26 -2.15
N GLU A 9 -4.64 0.33 -3.19
CA GLU A 9 -5.19 0.33 -4.54
C GLU A 9 -4.34 -0.60 -5.42
N CYS A 10 -4.96 -1.59 -6.04
CA CYS A 10 -4.28 -2.46 -6.99
C CYS A 10 -4.12 -1.74 -8.34
N THR A 11 -2.89 -1.35 -8.67
CA THR A 11 -2.57 -0.79 -9.99
C THR A 11 -2.79 -1.85 -11.08
N ALA A 12 -3.65 -1.56 -12.06
CA ALA A 12 -3.89 -2.47 -13.18
C ALA A 12 -2.62 -2.72 -14.01
N TYR A 13 -2.50 -3.90 -14.60
CA TYR A 13 -1.40 -4.25 -15.50
C TYR A 13 -1.90 -4.42 -16.95
N PRO A 14 -1.24 -3.81 -17.96
CA PRO A 14 -0.10 -2.90 -17.85
C PRO A 14 -0.51 -1.47 -17.44
N ALA A 15 0.35 -0.81 -16.66
CA ALA A 15 0.25 0.61 -16.32
C ALA A 15 1.55 1.33 -16.69
N THR A 16 1.46 2.63 -16.98
CA THR A 16 2.65 3.47 -17.13
C THR A 16 3.33 3.67 -15.78
N LYS A 17 4.58 4.14 -15.79
CA LYS A 17 5.33 4.43 -14.56
C LYS A 17 4.64 5.52 -13.74
N GLU A 18 4.08 6.52 -14.40
CA GLU A 18 3.36 7.62 -13.79
C GLU A 18 2.10 7.11 -13.08
N THR A 19 1.28 6.31 -13.76
CA THR A 19 0.08 5.72 -13.15
C THR A 19 0.43 4.79 -11.97
N ALA A 20 1.48 3.98 -12.11
CA ALA A 20 1.95 3.12 -11.02
C ALA A 20 2.45 3.93 -9.82
N ALA A 21 3.13 5.05 -10.06
CA ALA A 21 3.60 5.95 -9.00
C ALA A 21 2.43 6.63 -8.28
N GLU A 22 1.45 7.14 -9.01
CA GLU A 22 0.26 7.78 -8.43
C GLU A 22 -0.54 6.82 -7.55
N SER A 23 -0.80 5.61 -8.06
CA SER A 23 -1.51 4.53 -7.36
C SER A 23 -0.74 4.05 -6.11
N MET A 24 0.58 3.88 -6.24
CA MET A 24 1.46 3.56 -5.09
C MET A 24 1.40 4.67 -4.03
N GLN A 25 1.51 5.94 -4.41
CA GLN A 25 1.45 7.07 -3.46
C GLN A 25 0.10 7.14 -2.74
N LEU A 26 -1.01 6.84 -3.42
CA LEU A 26 -2.32 6.73 -2.80
C LEU A 26 -2.37 5.61 -1.76
N SER A 27 -1.87 4.43 -2.11
CA SER A 27 -1.77 3.29 -1.19
C SER A 27 -0.92 3.62 0.04
N MET A 28 0.18 4.36 -0.11
CA MET A 28 0.99 4.81 1.04
C MET A 28 0.24 5.78 1.96
N ARG A 29 -0.54 6.71 1.40
CA ARG A 29 -1.41 7.61 2.21
C ARG A 29 -2.48 6.83 2.97
N TRP A 30 -3.04 5.78 2.37
CA TRP A 30 -3.99 4.91 3.05
C TRP A 30 -3.33 4.04 4.11
N ALA A 31 -2.13 3.53 3.86
CA ALA A 31 -1.37 2.76 4.85
C ALA A 31 -1.07 3.59 6.11
N GLU A 32 -0.67 4.85 5.95
CA GLU A 32 -0.44 5.75 7.08
C GLU A 32 -1.74 5.99 7.89
N ARG A 33 -2.86 6.27 7.19
CA ARG A 33 -4.17 6.43 7.84
C ARG A 33 -4.62 5.14 8.54
N GLY A 34 -4.42 4.00 7.90
CA GLY A 34 -4.76 2.69 8.43
C GLY A 34 -3.95 2.36 9.68
N LYS A 35 -2.65 2.65 9.67
CA LYS A 35 -1.77 2.49 10.83
C LYS A 35 -2.20 3.37 12.00
N GLN A 36 -2.53 4.64 11.76
CA GLN A 36 -3.04 5.54 12.79
C GLN A 36 -4.36 5.03 13.38
N ALA A 37 -5.28 4.55 12.52
CA ALA A 37 -6.55 3.99 12.95
C ALA A 37 -6.41 2.65 13.68
N HIS A 38 -5.40 1.85 13.34
CA HIS A 38 -5.10 0.58 13.99
C HIS A 38 -4.65 0.78 15.44
N GLY A 39 -3.88 1.83 15.72
CA GLY A 39 -3.50 2.20 17.09
C GLY A 39 -2.91 1.03 17.89
N ASP A 40 -3.45 0.81 19.08
CA ASP A 40 -3.00 -0.24 20.02
C ASP A 40 -3.72 -1.59 19.80
N ASN A 41 -4.32 -1.80 18.63
CA ASN A 41 -4.97 -3.07 18.30
C ASN A 41 -3.93 -4.22 18.32
N GLY A 42 -4.24 -5.28 19.07
CA GLY A 42 -3.34 -6.42 19.28
C GLY A 42 -3.14 -7.33 18.07
N ALA A 43 -3.90 -7.14 16.97
CA ALA A 43 -3.64 -7.83 15.72
C ALA A 43 -2.41 -7.26 15.00
N ALA A 44 -1.65 -8.11 14.31
CA ALA A 44 -0.55 -7.63 13.46
C ALA A 44 -1.11 -6.86 12.25
N LEU A 45 -0.44 -5.78 11.84
CA LEU A 45 -0.79 -5.00 10.65
C LEU A 45 0.34 -5.10 9.61
N PHE A 46 0.03 -5.65 8.44
CA PHE A 46 0.97 -5.80 7.33
C PHE A 46 0.73 -4.74 6.26
N GLY A 47 1.81 -4.07 5.84
CA GLY A 47 1.77 -3.17 4.68
C GLY A 47 1.76 -3.94 3.36
N ILE A 48 1.32 -3.29 2.29
CA ILE A 48 1.36 -3.83 0.93
C ILE A 48 2.34 -2.99 0.11
N VAL A 49 3.40 -3.64 -0.39
CA VAL A 49 4.40 -2.99 -1.22
C VAL A 49 3.86 -2.83 -2.65
N GLN A 50 3.69 -1.58 -3.07
CA GLN A 50 3.23 -1.19 -4.41
C GLN A 50 4.42 -0.83 -5.33
N GLY A 51 4.15 -0.32 -6.53
CA GLY A 51 5.18 0.11 -7.50
C GLY A 51 5.22 -0.72 -8.79
N GLY A 52 4.31 -1.68 -8.96
CA GLY A 52 4.16 -2.44 -10.20
C GLY A 52 5.44 -3.17 -10.61
N MET A 53 5.80 -3.06 -11.90
CA MET A 53 7.04 -3.65 -12.45
C MET A 53 8.26 -2.72 -12.35
N TYR A 54 8.10 -1.53 -11.78
CA TYR A 54 9.15 -0.52 -11.72
C TYR A 54 9.94 -0.67 -10.41
N ALA A 55 11.15 -1.20 -10.50
CA ALA A 55 12.00 -1.45 -9.35
C ALA A 55 12.30 -0.17 -8.55
N GLU A 56 12.40 0.98 -9.22
CA GLU A 56 12.59 2.27 -8.55
C GLU A 56 11.41 2.70 -7.68
N LEU A 57 10.20 2.21 -7.93
CA LEU A 57 9.01 2.50 -7.12
C LEU A 57 8.85 1.54 -5.93
N ARG A 58 9.71 0.52 -5.82
CA ARG A 58 9.67 -0.53 -4.78
C ARG A 58 10.71 -0.37 -3.68
N GLN A 59 11.41 0.77 -3.67
CA GLN A 59 12.48 1.07 -2.70
C GLN A 59 11.94 1.69 -1.41
#